data_AF-A0A7C6DTG1-F1
#
_entry.id   AF-A0A7C6DTG1-F1
#
_cell.length_a   1.000
_cell.length_b   1.000
_cell.length_c   1.000
_cell.angle_alpha   90.00
_cell.angle_beta   90.00
_cell.angle_gamma   90.00
#
_symmetry.space_group_name_H-M   'P 1'
#
loop_
_entity.id
_entity.type
_entity.pdbx_description
1 polymer ?
#
loop_
_entity_poly.entity_id
_entity_poly.type
_entity_poly.pdbx_seq_one_letter_code
_entity_poly.pdbx_strand_id
1 'polypeptide(L)'
;MWARRLSPRLSCQTRRSPRAGRLVNPVPVARGCDIQVSGKLGTMPAKSFLQLRREVTESPFTAYPSGGKALLGSPKRLDNCRHGYGLEVRDATGQTTCAYCGESLVDDYRHWLLVAVDHVVPSSEGKRLRIPRQFIGDFINLVLCCSGCNGFGNRYHVADEPPSEWTLEDFVALRDRIFAERYRLIAARREGEQAFYEKSWRP
;
A
#
# COMPACT_ATOMS: atom_id res chain seq x y z
N MET A 1 -66.79 -15.70 -5.90
CA MET A 1 -67.07 -14.24 -5.97
C MET A 1 -65.84 -13.51 -5.43
N TRP A 2 -65.22 -12.65 -6.26
CA TRP A 2 -64.14 -11.67 -5.97
C TRP A 2 -62.80 -12.26 -5.49
N ALA A 3 -61.74 -12.47 -6.28
CA ALA A 3 -61.03 -11.69 -7.32
C ALA A 3 -60.38 -10.38 -6.84
N ARG A 4 -59.09 -10.22 -7.23
CA ARG A 4 -58.19 -9.02 -7.27
C ARG A 4 -57.07 -9.05 -6.22
N ARG A 5 -55.80 -8.75 -6.53
CA ARG A 5 -55.16 -8.14 -7.71
C ARG A 5 -53.66 -8.47 -7.69
N LEU A 6 -53.14 -8.98 -8.81
CA LEU A 6 -51.74 -8.82 -9.22
C LEU A 6 -51.58 -7.43 -9.85
N SER A 7 -50.43 -6.79 -9.68
CA SER A 7 -49.95 -5.69 -10.52
C SER A 7 -48.41 -5.56 -10.45
N PRO A 8 -47.77 -5.01 -11.49
CA PRO A 8 -46.54 -5.59 -12.04
C PRO A 8 -45.27 -4.70 -11.97
N ARG A 9 -44.15 -5.38 -12.24
CA ARG A 9 -42.85 -4.96 -12.81
C ARG A 9 -42.58 -3.47 -13.02
N LEU A 10 -41.41 -3.03 -12.56
CA LEU A 10 -40.56 -2.07 -13.28
C LEU A 10 -39.10 -2.55 -13.31
N SER A 11 -38.67 -2.97 -14.49
CA SER A 11 -37.28 -3.26 -14.85
C SER A 11 -36.57 -1.96 -15.20
N CYS A 12 -35.48 -1.63 -14.51
CA CYS A 12 -34.60 -0.53 -14.91
C CYS A 12 -33.51 -1.09 -15.85
N GLN A 13 -33.74 -1.00 -17.16
CA GLN A 13 -32.70 -1.19 -18.17
C GLN A 13 -32.02 0.17 -18.42
N THR A 14 -30.78 0.34 -17.95
CA THR A 14 -29.96 1.50 -18.31
C THR A 14 -29.31 1.25 -19.67
N ARG A 15 -29.75 2.03 -20.66
CA ARG A 15 -29.19 2.10 -22.02
C ARG A 15 -27.78 2.69 -21.98
N ARG A 16 -26.84 2.02 -22.66
CA ARG A 16 -25.56 2.61 -23.09
C ARG A 16 -25.81 3.62 -24.22
N SER A 17 -25.19 4.78 -24.14
CA SER A 17 -25.01 5.70 -25.27
C SER A 17 -23.54 6.10 -25.36
N PRO A 18 -22.90 6.03 -26.54
CA PRO A 18 -21.53 6.46 -26.74
C PRO A 18 -21.49 7.96 -27.07
N ARG A 19 -20.57 8.71 -26.47
CA ARG A 19 -20.22 10.06 -26.94
C ARG A 19 -18.74 10.17 -27.29
N ALA A 20 -18.57 10.74 -28.47
CA ALA A 20 -17.37 11.02 -29.22
C ALA A 20 -16.39 11.97 -28.51
N GLY A 21 -15.12 11.79 -28.88
CA GLY A 21 -14.24 12.85 -29.40
C GLY A 21 -13.95 14.02 -28.49
N ARG A 22 -12.72 14.09 -27.98
CA ARG A 22 -12.14 15.36 -27.55
C ARG A 22 -10.73 15.53 -28.10
N LEU A 23 -10.59 16.67 -28.78
CA LEU A 23 -9.45 17.17 -29.52
C LEU A 23 -8.23 17.39 -28.62
N VAL A 24 -7.07 16.97 -29.14
CA VAL A 24 -5.74 17.35 -28.69
C VAL A 24 -5.45 18.78 -29.14
N ASN A 25 -5.03 19.66 -28.21
CA ASN A 25 -4.41 20.94 -28.52
C ASN A 25 -2.93 20.90 -28.12
N PRO A 26 -2.00 21.40 -28.97
CA PRO A 26 -0.57 21.36 -28.72
C PRO A 26 -0.10 22.47 -27.77
N VAL A 27 0.93 22.15 -26.99
CA VAL A 27 1.64 23.05 -26.06
C VAL A 27 2.59 23.97 -26.86
N PRO A 28 2.62 25.29 -26.60
CA PRO A 28 3.58 26.18 -27.23
C PRO A 28 4.96 26.08 -26.56
N VAL A 29 5.99 25.97 -27.39
CA VAL A 29 7.41 26.04 -27.03
C VAL A 29 7.78 27.50 -26.76
N ALA A 30 8.12 27.84 -25.52
CA ALA A 30 8.68 29.13 -25.15
C ALA A 30 10.21 29.04 -25.02
N ARG A 31 10.87 30.03 -25.63
CA ARG A 31 12.31 30.20 -25.83
C ARG A 31 13.01 30.67 -24.56
N GLY A 32 14.31 30.46 -24.55
CA GLY A 32 15.21 30.66 -23.41
C GLY A 32 15.28 32.07 -22.85
N CYS A 33 15.83 32.12 -21.65
CA CYS A 33 16.33 33.33 -21.02
C CYS A 33 17.58 32.92 -20.21
N ASP A 34 18.74 33.38 -20.67
CA ASP A 34 20.01 33.30 -19.96
C ASP A 34 19.95 34.22 -18.74
N ILE A 35 20.20 33.66 -17.56
CA ILE A 35 20.50 34.44 -16.35
C ILE A 35 21.83 33.92 -15.80
N GLN A 36 22.87 34.72 -15.99
CA GLN A 36 24.12 34.61 -15.25
C GLN A 36 23.88 35.14 -13.82
N VAL A 37 24.15 34.31 -12.80
CA VAL A 37 24.31 34.79 -11.42
C VAL A 37 25.67 34.34 -10.90
N SER A 38 26.59 35.30 -10.89
CA SER A 38 27.84 35.27 -10.17
C SER A 38 27.56 35.52 -8.69
N GLY A 39 27.83 34.52 -7.83
CA GLY A 39 27.67 34.69 -6.39
C GLY A 39 28.21 33.49 -5.62
N LYS A 40 29.45 33.58 -5.14
CA LYS A 40 30.02 32.65 -4.16
C LYS A 40 29.28 32.85 -2.83
N LEU A 41 28.47 31.88 -2.42
CA LEU A 41 28.11 31.65 -1.02
C LEU A 41 28.56 30.26 -0.61
N GLY A 42 29.09 30.20 0.61
CA GLY A 42 29.88 29.10 1.15
C GLY A 42 29.17 27.75 1.17
N THR A 43 30.02 26.74 1.04
CA THR A 43 29.78 25.32 1.30
C THR A 43 29.07 25.08 2.63
N MET A 44 27.78 24.76 2.57
CA MET A 44 27.20 23.75 3.45
C MET A 44 27.55 22.40 2.82
N PRO A 45 28.11 21.42 3.55
CA PRO A 45 28.19 20.09 2.99
C PRO A 45 26.74 19.64 2.78
N ALA A 46 26.38 19.41 1.51
CA ALA A 46 25.26 18.55 1.21
C ALA A 46 25.58 17.23 1.92
N LYS A 47 25.02 17.02 3.12
CA LYS A 47 24.80 15.67 3.62
C LYS A 47 23.93 15.06 2.55
N SER A 48 24.56 14.33 1.64
CA SER A 48 23.90 13.63 0.58
C SER A 48 22.80 12.81 1.25
N PHE A 49 21.55 13.06 0.87
CA PHE A 49 20.37 12.29 1.30
C PHE A 49 20.56 10.77 1.11
N LEU A 50 21.55 10.38 0.29
CA LEU A 50 22.16 9.05 0.16
C LEU A 50 22.63 8.39 1.48
N GLN A 51 22.61 9.10 2.62
CA GLN A 51 23.15 8.62 3.89
C GLN A 51 22.12 8.46 5.01
N LEU A 52 20.84 8.28 4.66
CA LEU A 52 19.87 7.57 5.50
C LEU A 52 19.40 6.32 4.77
N ARG A 53 20.37 5.48 4.37
CA ARG A 53 20.13 4.04 4.32
C ARG A 53 19.75 3.62 5.74
N ARG A 54 18.45 3.70 6.07
CA ARG A 54 17.88 2.75 7.02
C ARG A 54 18.12 1.40 6.36
N GLU A 55 19.21 0.75 6.72
CA GLU A 55 19.23 -0.70 6.76
C GLU A 55 17.89 -1.11 7.38
N VAL A 56 17.24 -2.12 6.81
CA VAL A 56 16.03 -2.70 7.38
C VAL A 56 16.46 -3.29 8.72
N THR A 57 16.54 -2.46 9.77
CA THR A 57 17.14 -2.90 11.03
C THR A 57 16.18 -3.85 11.73
N GLU A 58 14.87 -3.67 11.56
CA GLU A 58 13.88 -4.63 12.07
C GLU A 58 12.64 -4.70 11.15
N SER A 59 12.30 -5.91 10.72
CA SER A 59 11.02 -6.23 10.08
C SER A 59 9.88 -5.96 11.07
N PRO A 60 8.70 -5.43 10.67
CA PRO A 60 7.60 -5.18 11.59
C PRO A 60 7.14 -6.46 12.31
N PHE A 61 7.36 -7.63 11.69
CA PHE A 61 6.96 -8.92 12.24
C PHE A 61 7.73 -9.31 13.50
N THR A 62 8.92 -8.77 13.76
CA THR A 62 9.66 -9.08 14.99
C THR A 62 8.93 -8.61 16.24
N ALA A 63 8.11 -7.58 16.13
CA ALA A 63 7.28 -7.05 17.21
C ALA A 63 5.95 -7.80 17.39
N TYR A 64 5.58 -8.69 16.46
CA TYR A 64 4.32 -9.43 16.54
C TYR A 64 4.43 -10.52 17.62
N PRO A 65 3.30 -11.01 18.18
CA PRO A 65 3.34 -12.17 19.07
C PRO A 65 4.10 -13.35 18.41
N SER A 66 4.93 -14.03 19.21
CA SER A 66 5.84 -15.09 18.73
C SER A 66 6.76 -14.68 17.57
N GLY A 67 7.11 -13.39 17.47
CA GLY A 67 7.95 -12.84 16.41
C GLY A 67 7.33 -12.98 15.01
N GLY A 68 5.99 -13.06 14.93
CA GLY A 68 5.27 -13.21 13.67
C GLY A 68 5.48 -14.57 12.98
N LYS A 69 5.91 -15.59 13.73
CA LYS A 69 6.17 -16.96 13.23
C LYS A 69 5.06 -17.96 13.53
N ALA A 70 4.07 -17.56 14.33
CA ALA A 70 2.91 -18.37 14.66
C ALA A 70 1.63 -17.67 14.22
N LEU A 71 0.64 -18.43 13.75
CA LEU A 71 -0.66 -17.91 13.35
C LEU A 71 -1.35 -17.19 14.51
N LEU A 72 -1.95 -16.04 14.22
CA LEU A 72 -2.64 -15.19 15.20
C LEU A 72 -4.17 -15.21 15.00
N GLY A 73 -4.64 -15.91 13.97
CA GLY A 73 -6.02 -15.87 13.50
C GLY A 73 -6.20 -14.83 12.39
N SER A 74 -7.40 -14.79 11.84
CA SER A 74 -7.77 -13.86 10.79
C SER A 74 -8.72 -12.79 11.30
N PRO A 75 -8.76 -11.60 10.67
CA PRO A 75 -9.78 -10.62 10.97
C PRO A 75 -11.20 -11.18 10.83
N LYS A 76 -12.07 -10.79 11.73
CA LYS A 76 -13.49 -11.19 11.79
C LYS A 76 -14.40 -10.09 11.23
N ARG A 77 -14.02 -8.83 11.42
CA ARG A 77 -14.77 -7.67 10.88
C ARG A 77 -14.44 -7.45 9.42
N LEU A 78 -15.48 -7.42 8.57
CA LEU A 78 -15.34 -7.16 7.12
C LEU A 78 -15.58 -5.69 6.73
N ASP A 79 -15.64 -4.77 7.70
CA ASP A 79 -15.79 -3.34 7.42
C ASP A 79 -14.45 -2.71 6.98
N ASN A 80 -14.47 -1.46 6.55
CA ASN A 80 -13.32 -0.69 6.14
C ASN A 80 -12.20 -0.67 7.20
N CYS A 81 -10.97 -0.39 6.75
CA CYS A 81 -9.77 -0.42 7.59
C CYS A 81 -9.90 0.34 8.93
N ARG A 82 -10.57 1.50 8.95
CA ARG A 82 -10.61 2.39 10.12
C ARG A 82 -11.67 2.01 11.16
N HIS A 83 -12.68 1.23 10.78
CA HIS A 83 -13.77 0.80 11.68
C HIS A 83 -13.81 -0.73 11.87
N GLY A 84 -13.19 -1.48 10.96
CA GLY A 84 -13.22 -2.94 10.89
C GLY A 84 -11.85 -3.56 11.09
N TYR A 85 -11.42 -4.39 10.14
CA TYR A 85 -10.25 -5.26 10.31
C TYR A 85 -8.94 -4.53 10.57
N GLY A 86 -8.77 -3.27 10.18
CA GLY A 86 -7.53 -2.53 10.48
C GLY A 86 -7.35 -2.27 11.98
N LEU A 87 -8.44 -2.07 12.73
CA LEU A 87 -8.38 -2.02 14.20
C LEU A 87 -8.00 -3.39 14.77
N GLU A 88 -8.49 -4.48 14.19
CA GLU A 88 -8.12 -5.83 14.62
C GLU A 88 -6.66 -6.14 14.33
N VAL A 89 -6.11 -5.67 13.20
CA VAL A 89 -4.66 -5.76 12.92
C VAL A 89 -3.88 -5.03 14.00
N ARG A 90 -4.23 -3.76 14.29
CA ARG A 90 -3.58 -2.98 15.36
C ARG A 90 -3.58 -3.73 16.68
N ASP A 91 -4.73 -4.25 17.09
CA ASP A 91 -4.90 -4.91 18.38
C ASP A 91 -4.14 -6.26 18.43
N ALA A 92 -4.08 -7.00 17.33
CA ALA A 92 -3.37 -8.27 17.24
C ALA A 92 -1.84 -8.14 17.15
N THR A 93 -1.36 -7.05 16.54
CA THR A 93 0.08 -6.88 16.25
C THR A 93 0.76 -5.80 17.10
N GLY A 94 0.00 -4.95 17.77
CA GLY A 94 0.51 -3.79 18.51
C GLY A 94 1.05 -2.65 17.63
N GLN A 95 0.94 -2.77 16.31
CA GLN A 95 1.54 -1.82 15.38
C GLN A 95 0.80 -0.47 15.42
N THR A 96 1.55 0.64 15.55
CA THR A 96 1.00 2.01 15.61
C THR A 96 1.58 2.96 14.57
N THR A 97 2.57 2.51 13.80
CA THR A 97 3.26 3.27 12.76
C THR A 97 3.16 2.56 11.42
N CYS A 98 3.32 3.29 10.32
CA CYS A 98 3.38 2.70 8.99
C CYS A 98 4.58 1.75 8.86
N ALA A 99 4.33 0.51 8.43
CA ALA A 99 5.39 -0.50 8.26
C ALA A 99 6.48 -0.08 7.26
N TYR A 100 6.17 0.82 6.33
CA TYR A 100 7.08 1.20 5.25
C TYR A 100 7.83 2.51 5.49
N CYS A 101 7.17 3.53 6.06
CA CYS A 101 7.78 4.85 6.26
C CYS A 101 8.02 5.22 7.73
N GLY A 102 7.46 4.46 8.68
CA GLY A 102 7.57 4.74 10.11
C GLY A 102 6.73 5.91 10.60
N GLU A 103 5.94 6.55 9.73
CA GLU A 103 5.02 7.62 10.13
C GLU A 103 4.00 7.10 11.15
N SER A 104 3.67 7.90 12.15
CA SER A 104 2.62 7.54 13.09
C SER A 104 1.28 7.40 12.37
N LEU A 105 0.46 6.45 12.82
CA LEU A 105 -0.89 6.20 12.31
C LEU A 105 -1.97 6.49 13.36
N VAL A 106 -1.57 6.93 14.56
CA VAL A 106 -2.44 7.03 15.74
C VAL A 106 -2.30 8.34 16.52
N ASP A 107 -1.36 9.20 16.13
CA ASP A 107 -1.08 10.47 16.81
C ASP A 107 -2.12 11.57 16.51
N ASP A 108 -2.68 11.59 15.30
CA ASP A 108 -3.74 12.52 14.95
C ASP A 108 -4.81 11.98 13.99
N TYR A 109 -5.89 12.76 13.84
CA TYR A 109 -7.03 12.43 12.98
C TYR A 109 -6.66 12.35 11.50
N ARG A 110 -5.71 13.17 11.01
CA ARG A 110 -5.31 13.18 9.59
C ARG A 110 -4.53 11.91 9.26
N HIS A 111 -3.64 11.47 10.13
CA HIS A 111 -2.94 10.20 10.01
C HIS A 111 -3.91 9.02 10.11
N TRP A 112 -4.89 9.08 11.03
CA TRP A 112 -5.96 8.10 11.10
C TRP A 112 -6.73 7.96 9.77
N LEU A 113 -7.04 9.07 9.08
CA LEU A 113 -7.70 9.03 7.76
C LEU A 113 -6.87 8.32 6.69
N LEU A 114 -5.55 8.34 6.81
CA LEU A 114 -4.62 7.75 5.86
C LEU A 114 -4.30 6.27 6.14
N VAL A 115 -4.80 5.69 7.24
CA VAL A 115 -4.53 4.29 7.58
C VAL A 115 -5.09 3.35 6.51
N ALA A 116 -4.26 2.38 6.13
CA ALA A 116 -4.59 1.24 5.30
C ALA A 116 -4.00 -0.04 5.90
N VAL A 117 -4.53 -1.18 5.47
CA VAL A 117 -3.93 -2.49 5.70
C VAL A 117 -3.36 -2.98 4.37
N ASP A 118 -2.15 -3.50 4.42
CA ASP A 118 -1.52 -4.19 3.31
C ASP A 118 -1.44 -5.69 3.57
N HIS A 119 -1.77 -6.47 2.55
CA HIS A 119 -1.49 -7.90 2.51
C HIS A 119 -0.10 -8.06 1.92
N VAL A 120 0.88 -8.38 2.77
CA VAL A 120 2.28 -8.39 2.38
C VAL A 120 2.51 -9.39 1.25
N VAL A 121 2.06 -10.63 1.43
CA VAL A 121 1.77 -11.54 0.32
C VAL A 121 0.39 -11.17 -0.25
N PRO A 122 0.30 -10.61 -1.47
CA PRO A 122 -0.98 -10.18 -2.02
C PRO A 122 -1.95 -11.36 -2.21
N SER A 123 -3.25 -11.15 -1.97
CA SER A 123 -4.25 -12.22 -2.08
C SER A 123 -4.31 -12.85 -3.48
N SER A 124 -4.03 -12.07 -4.54
CA SER A 124 -3.94 -12.55 -5.92
C SER A 124 -2.79 -13.54 -6.10
N GLU A 125 -1.63 -13.23 -5.53
CA GLU A 125 -0.45 -14.11 -5.53
C GLU A 125 -0.70 -15.35 -4.67
N GLY A 126 -1.34 -15.18 -3.50
CA GLY A 126 -1.77 -16.31 -2.67
C GLY A 126 -2.65 -17.32 -3.42
N LYS A 127 -3.59 -16.83 -4.24
CA LYS A 127 -4.42 -17.68 -5.10
C LYS A 127 -3.59 -18.37 -6.19
N ARG A 128 -2.69 -17.64 -6.86
CA ARG A 128 -1.83 -18.19 -7.93
C ARG A 128 -0.89 -19.28 -7.42
N LEU A 129 -0.25 -19.02 -6.28
CA LEU A 129 0.69 -19.91 -5.61
C LEU A 129 0.00 -21.01 -4.77
N ARG A 130 -1.34 -21.05 -4.76
CA ARG A 130 -2.14 -22.02 -4.00
C ARG A 130 -1.78 -22.06 -2.50
N ILE A 131 -1.44 -20.90 -1.94
CA ILE A 131 -1.12 -20.77 -0.51
C ILE A 131 -2.40 -21.05 0.30
N PRO A 132 -2.32 -21.84 1.40
CA PRO A 132 -3.44 -22.06 2.28
C PRO A 132 -4.11 -20.75 2.71
N ARG A 133 -5.45 -20.70 2.65
CA ARG A 133 -6.22 -19.49 3.00
C ARG A 133 -5.96 -19.03 4.44
N GLN A 134 -5.73 -19.98 5.33
CA GLN A 134 -5.40 -19.73 6.72
C GLN A 134 -4.06 -19.01 6.92
N PHE A 135 -3.17 -18.98 5.93
CA PHE A 135 -1.93 -18.21 5.98
C PHE A 135 -2.12 -16.82 5.38
N ILE A 136 -2.76 -16.77 4.19
CA ILE A 136 -2.99 -15.50 3.47
C ILE A 136 -3.87 -14.52 4.23
N GLY A 137 -4.91 -15.03 4.91
CA GLY A 137 -5.87 -14.21 5.65
C GLY A 137 -5.51 -13.94 7.11
N ASP A 138 -4.41 -14.50 7.62
CA ASP A 138 -4.01 -14.36 9.02
C ASP A 138 -3.34 -13.01 9.26
N PHE A 139 -3.44 -12.48 10.49
CA PHE A 139 -2.77 -11.25 10.89
C PHE A 139 -1.26 -11.30 10.64
N ILE A 140 -0.62 -12.47 10.64
CA ILE A 140 0.80 -12.59 10.30
C ILE A 140 1.14 -12.10 8.87
N ASN A 141 0.17 -12.04 7.95
CA ASN A 141 0.36 -11.54 6.58
C ASN A 141 -0.03 -10.05 6.44
N LEU A 142 -0.56 -9.45 7.49
CA LEU A 142 -1.12 -8.10 7.47
C LEU A 142 -0.16 -7.13 8.16
N VAL A 143 -0.02 -5.94 7.59
CA VAL A 143 0.68 -4.81 8.22
C VAL A 143 -0.19 -3.55 8.11
N LEU A 144 -0.09 -2.68 9.11
CA LEU A 144 -0.61 -1.32 8.99
C LEU A 144 0.35 -0.46 8.15
N CYS A 145 -0.22 0.39 7.30
CA CYS A 145 0.56 1.33 6.51
C CYS A 145 -0.24 2.59 6.21
N CYS A 146 0.43 3.65 5.79
CA CYS A 146 -0.27 4.79 5.22
C CYS A 146 -0.70 4.48 3.78
N SER A 147 -1.81 5.08 3.34
CA SER A 147 -2.42 4.88 2.04
C SER A 147 -1.48 5.18 0.88
N GLY A 148 -0.58 6.16 1.04
CA GLY A 148 0.48 6.47 0.06
C GLY A 148 1.43 5.29 -0.14
N CYS A 149 1.99 4.74 0.94
CA CYS A 149 2.88 3.58 0.86
C CYS A 149 2.17 2.35 0.29
N ASN A 150 0.91 2.12 0.69
CA ASN A 150 0.10 1.02 0.15
C ASN A 150 -0.10 1.13 -1.37
N GLY A 151 -0.26 2.37 -1.88
CA GLY A 151 -0.42 2.65 -3.31
C GLY A 151 0.82 2.31 -4.15
N PHE A 152 2.02 2.54 -3.63
CA PHE A 152 3.27 2.39 -4.39
C PHE A 152 3.66 0.92 -4.70
N GLY A 153 3.18 -0.04 -3.90
CA GLY A 153 3.53 -1.47 -4.01
C GLY A 153 2.40 -2.39 -4.47
N ASN A 154 1.24 -1.85 -4.83
CA ASN A 154 -0.02 -2.59 -5.07
C ASN A 154 0.08 -3.75 -6.09
N ARG A 155 1.00 -3.69 -7.06
CA ARG A 155 1.09 -4.64 -8.18
C ARG A 155 2.29 -5.59 -8.09
N TYR A 156 2.75 -5.88 -6.86
CA TYR A 156 3.87 -6.77 -6.65
C TYR A 156 3.56 -8.20 -7.15
N HIS A 157 4.51 -8.82 -7.84
CA HIS A 157 4.39 -10.17 -8.39
C HIS A 157 5.51 -11.06 -7.87
N VAL A 158 5.15 -12.29 -7.48
CA VAL A 158 6.09 -13.26 -6.94
C VAL A 158 6.63 -14.11 -8.08
N ALA A 159 7.94 -14.17 -8.29
CA ALA A 159 8.53 -14.93 -9.38
C ALA A 159 8.53 -16.45 -9.13
N ASP A 160 8.38 -16.88 -7.88
CA ASP A 160 8.52 -18.28 -7.50
C ASP A 160 7.42 -19.19 -8.05
N GLU A 161 7.80 -20.45 -8.22
CA GLU A 161 6.87 -21.56 -8.40
C GLU A 161 6.34 -22.04 -7.05
N PRO A 162 5.08 -22.50 -6.97
CA PRO A 162 4.55 -23.01 -5.72
C PRO A 162 5.23 -24.35 -5.35
N PRO A 163 5.57 -24.57 -4.06
CA PRO A 163 6.04 -25.86 -3.60
C PRO A 163 4.94 -26.92 -3.72
N SER A 164 5.30 -28.21 -3.60
CA SER A 164 4.33 -29.32 -3.60
C SER A 164 3.34 -29.23 -2.44
N GLU A 165 3.81 -28.75 -1.28
CA GLU A 165 3.01 -28.48 -0.09
C GLU A 165 3.56 -27.23 0.61
N TRP A 166 2.67 -26.42 1.15
CA TRP A 166 3.04 -25.23 1.91
C TRP A 166 3.12 -25.54 3.39
N THR A 167 4.28 -25.32 3.99
CA THR A 167 4.39 -25.20 5.45
C THR A 167 4.20 -23.74 5.90
N LEU A 168 3.95 -23.54 7.20
CA LEU A 168 3.92 -22.19 7.77
C LEU A 168 5.30 -21.51 7.68
N GLU A 169 6.37 -22.27 7.82
CA GLU A 169 7.75 -21.79 7.70
C GLU A 169 8.03 -21.25 6.29
N ASP A 170 7.64 -22.00 5.26
CA ASP A 170 7.77 -21.57 3.86
C ASP A 170 7.02 -20.26 3.62
N PHE A 171 5.80 -20.16 4.17
CA PHE A 171 4.98 -18.96 4.03
C PHE A 171 5.62 -17.75 4.71
N VAL A 172 6.12 -17.92 5.94
CA VAL A 172 6.80 -16.86 6.69
C VAL A 172 8.06 -16.40 5.97
N ALA A 173 8.86 -17.33 5.44
CA ALA A 173 10.05 -17.00 4.66
C ALA A 173 9.71 -16.23 3.38
N LEU A 174 8.64 -16.63 2.66
CA LEU A 174 8.13 -15.91 1.50
C LEU A 174 7.69 -14.48 1.89
N ARG A 175 6.87 -14.36 2.93
CA ARG A 175 6.35 -13.08 3.42
C ARG A 175 7.47 -12.11 3.76
N ASP A 176 8.46 -12.56 4.52
CA ASP A 176 9.56 -11.71 4.98
C ASP A 176 10.42 -11.22 3.82
N ARG A 177 10.69 -12.09 2.84
CA ARG A 177 11.36 -11.72 1.59
C ARG A 177 10.56 -10.68 0.81
N ILE A 178 9.27 -10.94 0.57
CA ILE A 178 8.38 -10.00 -0.16
C ILE A 178 8.32 -8.66 0.56
N PHE A 179 8.21 -8.66 1.90
CA PHE A 179 8.22 -7.43 2.67
C PHE A 179 9.52 -6.65 2.44
N ALA A 180 10.68 -7.30 2.55
CA ALA A 180 11.97 -6.65 2.37
C ALA A 180 12.13 -6.07 0.95
N GLU A 181 11.66 -6.78 -0.07
CA GLU A 181 11.66 -6.30 -1.45
C GLU A 181 10.71 -5.11 -1.65
N ARG A 182 9.47 -5.23 -1.20
CA ARG A 182 8.46 -4.18 -1.28
C ARG A 182 8.89 -2.94 -0.50
N TYR A 183 9.52 -3.10 0.67
CA TYR A 183 10.05 -2.00 1.46
C TYR A 183 11.04 -1.15 0.65
N ARG A 184 11.99 -1.78 -0.04
CA ARG A 184 12.96 -1.07 -0.91
C ARG A 184 12.28 -0.38 -2.08
N LEU A 185 11.33 -1.07 -2.75
CA LEU A 185 10.58 -0.52 -3.87
C LEU A 185 9.76 0.71 -3.45
N ILE A 186 9.04 0.61 -2.34
CA ILE A 186 8.22 1.68 -1.79
C ILE A 186 9.09 2.85 -1.35
N ALA A 187 10.24 2.60 -0.72
CA ALA A 187 11.18 3.64 -0.34
C ALA A 187 11.68 4.43 -1.57
N ALA A 188 12.08 3.74 -2.64
CA ALA A 188 12.50 4.39 -3.88
C ALA A 188 11.37 5.19 -4.54
N ARG A 189 10.13 4.68 -4.52
CA ARG A 189 8.96 5.40 -5.01
C ARG A 189 8.68 6.66 -4.20
N ARG A 190 8.77 6.60 -2.87
CA ARG A 190 8.61 7.76 -2.00
C ARG A 190 9.63 8.84 -2.29
N GLU A 191 10.88 8.47 -2.49
CA GLU A 191 11.94 9.42 -2.83
C GLU A 191 11.64 10.13 -4.16
N GLY A 192 11.20 9.39 -5.18
CA GLY A 192 10.77 9.96 -6.45
C GLY A 192 9.57 10.92 -6.33
N GLU A 193 8.55 10.53 -5.57
CA GLU A 193 7.36 11.37 -5.33
C GLU A 193 7.69 12.62 -4.52
N GLN A 194 8.56 12.50 -3.51
CA GLN A 194 9.03 13.65 -2.75
C GLN A 194 9.79 14.63 -3.64
N ALA A 195 10.74 14.15 -4.45
CA ALA A 195 11.48 14.99 -5.39
C ALA A 195 10.54 15.68 -6.40
N PHE A 196 9.53 14.98 -6.89
CA PHE A 196 8.51 15.56 -7.78
C PHE A 196 7.68 16.64 -7.07
N TYR A 197 7.23 16.39 -5.84
CA TYR A 197 6.49 17.36 -5.03
C TYR A 197 7.32 18.63 -4.77
N GLU A 198 8.56 18.48 -4.32
CA GLU A 198 9.46 19.61 -4.04
C GLU A 198 9.70 20.47 -5.28
N LYS A 199 9.84 19.85 -6.46
CA LYS A 199 10.00 20.57 -7.72
C LYS A 199 8.71 21.25 -8.22
N SER A 200 7.56 20.61 -8.01
CA SER A 200 6.32 20.96 -8.72
C SER A 200 5.34 21.77 -7.89
N TRP A 201 5.40 21.64 -6.56
CA TRP A 201 4.39 22.15 -5.65
C TRP A 201 4.95 23.03 -4.54
N ARG A 202 6.20 22.80 -4.11
CA ARG A 202 6.90 23.76 -3.25
C ARG A 202 7.51 24.86 -4.13
N PRO A 203 7.21 26.14 -3.86
CA PRO A 203 7.74 27.27 -4.64
C PRO A 203 9.25 27.45 -4.46
#